data_AF-A0A2E6LI53-F1
#
_entry.id   AF-A0A2E6LI53-F1
#
_cell.length_a   1.000
_cell.length_b   1.000
_cell.length_c   1.000
_cell.angle_alpha   90.00
_cell.angle_beta   90.00
_cell.angle_gamma   90.00
#
_symmetry.space_group_name_H-M   'P 1'
#
loop_
_entity.id
_entity.type
_entity.pdbx_description
1 polymer ?
#
loop_
_entity_poly.entity_id
_entity_poly.type
_entity_poly.pdbx_seq_one_letter_code
_entity_poly.pdbx_strand_id
1 'polypeptide(L)' 'MKIFIKSILIIPFLIVTFSCADSKPNILIILADDAGYSDFGFMDSDEIKTPNIDKLASDGCPVTIIAEYE' A
#
# COMPACT_ATOMS: atom_id res chain seq x y z
N MET A 1 -21.44 -29.25 -27.34
CA MET A 1 -20.41 -30.02 -26.60
C MET A 1 -18.97 -29.54 -26.78
N LYS A 2 -18.52 -29.10 -27.97
CA LYS A 2 -17.12 -28.68 -28.21
C LYS A 2 -16.68 -27.42 -27.41
N ILE A 3 -17.60 -26.48 -27.15
CA ILE A 3 -17.33 -25.25 -26.38
C ILE A 3 -17.01 -25.54 -24.89
N PHE A 4 -17.72 -26.51 -24.30
CA PHE A 4 -17.54 -26.88 -22.89
C PHE A 4 -16.19 -27.55 -22.63
N ILE A 5 -15.75 -28.40 -23.56
CA ILE A 5 -14.42 -29.06 -23.50
C ILE A 5 -13.29 -28.04 -23.66
N LYS A 6 -13.45 -27.01 -24.50
CA LYS A 6 -12.44 -25.94 -24.61
C LYS A 6 -12.34 -25.11 -23.34
N SER A 7 -13.47 -24.79 -22.70
CA SER A 7 -13.50 -23.98 -21.48
C SER A 7 -12.86 -24.71 -20.28
N ILE A 8 -13.04 -26.03 -20.18
CA ILE A 8 -12.43 -26.83 -19.10
C ILE A 8 -10.89 -26.88 -19.15
N LEU A 9 -10.33 -26.73 -20.36
CA LEU A 9 -8.87 -26.70 -20.57
C LEU A 9 -8.29 -25.28 -20.39
N ILE A 10 -9.08 -24.23 -20.65
CA ILE A 10 -8.63 -22.83 -20.62
C ILE A 10 -8.59 -22.25 -19.21
N ILE A 11 -9.50 -22.68 -18.33
CA ILE A 11 -9.60 -22.21 -16.94
C ILE A 11 -8.34 -22.52 -16.11
N PRO A 12 -7.81 -23.76 -16.08
CA PRO A 12 -6.59 -24.03 -15.31
C PRO A 12 -5.36 -23.31 -15.89
N PHE A 13 -5.32 -23.11 -17.21
CA PHE A 13 -4.22 -22.38 -17.86
C PHE A 13 -4.18 -20.92 -17.42
N LEU A 14 -5.34 -20.27 -17.28
CA LEU A 14 -5.43 -18.89 -16.84
C LEU A 14 -4.98 -18.73 -15.38
N ILE A 15 -5.35 -19.66 -14.49
CA ILE A 15 -4.99 -19.61 -13.06
C ILE A 15 -3.46 -19.67 -12.87
N VAL A 16 -2.75 -20.49 -13.65
CA VAL A 16 -1.28 -20.62 -13.57
C VAL A 16 -0.57 -19.30 -13.93
N THR A 17 -1.11 -18.52 -14.88
CA THR A 17 -0.51 -17.24 -15.27
C THR A 17 -0.63 -16.14 -14.21
N PHE A 18 -1.65 -16.18 -13.35
CA PHE A 18 -1.84 -15.19 -12.29
C PHE A 18 -1.00 -15.47 -11.02
N SER A 19 -0.46 -16.68 -10.87
CA SER A 19 0.26 -17.07 -9.66
C SER A 19 1.73 -16.64 -9.63
N CYS A 20 2.23 -15.96 -10.66
CA CYS A 20 3.59 -15.42 -10.70
C CYS A 20 3.62 -14.03 -10.04
N ALA A 21 3.40 -13.98 -8.73
CA ALA A 21 3.73 -12.79 -7.95
C ALA A 21 5.23 -12.80 -7.66
N ASP A 22 5.92 -11.68 -7.92
CA ASP A 22 7.33 -11.54 -7.54
C ASP A 22 7.44 -11.67 -6.02
N SER A 23 8.35 -12.54 -5.56
CA SER A 23 8.54 -12.79 -4.13
C SER A 23 9.30 -11.66 -3.44
N LYS A 24 9.87 -10.71 -4.21
CA LYS A 24 10.56 -9.54 -3.68
C LYS A 24 9.56 -8.42 -3.39
N PRO A 25 9.56 -7.87 -2.16
CA PRO A 25 8.72 -6.71 -1.86
C PRO A 25 9.20 -5.49 -2.64
N ASN A 26 8.26 -4.63 -3.04
CA ASN A 26 8.57 -3.29 -3.51
C ASN A 26 8.84 -2.40 -2.29
N ILE A 27 9.91 -1.60 -2.35
CA ILE A 27 10.25 -0.65 -1.28
C ILE A 27 9.95 0.76 -1.79
N LEU A 28 9.11 1.49 -1.07
CA LEU A 28 8.81 2.90 -1.32
C LEU A 28 9.28 3.72 -0.11
N ILE A 29 10.16 4.69 -0.36
CA ILE A 29 10.63 5.64 0.65
C ILE A 29 10.03 7.00 0.30
N ILE A 30 9.30 7.59 1.25
CA ILE A 30 8.73 8.92 1.13
C ILE A 30 9.49 9.80 2.13
N LEU A 31 10.15 10.83 1.63
CA LEU A 31 10.87 11.82 2.44
C LEU A 31 10.14 13.16 2.30
N ALA A 32 9.79 13.75 3.44
CA ALA A 32 9.26 15.10 3.51
C ALA A 32 10.29 15.97 4.25
N ASP A 33 10.58 17.14 3.68
CA ASP A 33 11.46 18.14 4.27
C ASP A 33 10.66 19.02 5.24
N ASP A 34 11.25 19.41 6.36
CA ASP A 34 10.66 20.25 7.43
C ASP A 34 9.27 19.79 7.93
N ALA A 35 8.93 18.52 7.77
CA ALA A 35 7.66 17.98 8.28
C ALA A 35 7.73 17.82 9.80
N GLY A 36 6.92 18.61 10.50
CA GLY A 36 6.80 18.59 11.95
C GLY A 36 5.94 17.41 12.44
N TYR A 37 6.08 17.09 13.72
CA TYR A 37 5.27 16.05 14.36
C TYR A 37 3.76 16.38 14.32
N SER A 38 3.42 17.66 14.47
CA SER A 38 2.04 18.18 14.50
C SER A 38 1.39 18.37 13.14
N ASP A 39 2.05 17.98 12.04
CA ASP A 39 1.54 18.24 10.68
C ASP A 39 0.64 17.11 10.15
N PHE A 40 0.58 15.97 10.84
CA PHE A 40 -0.11 14.78 10.36
C PHE A 40 -1.37 14.50 11.18
N GLY A 41 -2.47 14.17 10.50
CA GLY A 41 -3.77 13.88 11.13
C GLY A 41 -3.73 12.69 12.09
N PHE A 42 -2.92 11.67 11.80
CA PHE A 42 -2.71 10.54 12.72
C PHE A 42 -1.91 10.89 13.99
N MET A 43 -1.34 12.10 14.06
CA MET A 43 -0.68 12.69 15.23
C MET A 43 -1.53 13.80 15.87
N ASP A 44 -2.85 13.76 15.69
CA ASP A 44 -3.82 14.73 16.20
C ASP A 44 -3.68 16.16 15.61
N SER A 45 -3.20 16.29 14.36
CA SER A 45 -3.26 17.56 13.63
C SER A 45 -4.68 17.90 13.18
N ASP A 46 -5.22 19.03 13.66
CA ASP A 46 -6.53 19.55 13.24
C ASP A 46 -6.45 20.55 12.07
N GLU A 47 -5.25 21.05 11.74
CA GLU A 47 -5.04 22.07 10.71
C GLU A 47 -4.76 21.46 9.33
N ILE A 48 -3.84 20.48 9.27
CA ILE A 48 -3.38 19.88 8.01
C ILE A 48 -4.06 18.53 7.82
N LYS A 49 -4.78 18.39 6.71
CA LYS A 49 -5.47 17.14 6.37
C LYS A 49 -4.56 16.24 5.54
N THR A 50 -4.17 15.09 6.10
CA THR A 50 -3.26 14.12 5.45
C THR A 50 -3.93 12.76 5.19
N PRO A 51 -5.13 12.68 4.56
CA PRO A 51 -5.95 11.47 4.55
C PRO A 51 -5.27 10.24 3.92
N ASN A 52 -4.36 10.44 2.96
CA ASN A 52 -3.60 9.34 2.38
C ASN A 52 -2.50 8.83 3.33
N ILE A 53 -1.83 9.73 4.04
CA ILE A 53 -0.79 9.36 5.02
C ILE A 53 -1.43 8.75 6.27
N ASP A 54 -2.55 9.31 6.72
CA ASP A 54 -3.31 8.79 7.86
C ASP A 54 -3.79 7.36 7.60
N LYS A 55 -4.26 7.09 6.37
CA LYS A 55 -4.63 5.75 5.92
C LYS A 55 -3.42 4.81 5.86
N LEU A 56 -2.27 5.29 5.36
CA LEU A 56 -1.04 4.49 5.35
C LEU A 56 -0.58 4.15 6.78
N ALA A 57 -0.75 5.07 7.72
CA ALA A 57 -0.44 4.87 9.13
C ALA A 57 -1.42 3.89 9.82
N SER A 58 -2.71 3.91 9.45
CA SER A 58 -3.70 2.96 9.99
C SER A 58 -3.58 1.55 9.42
N ASP A 59 -3.23 1.42 8.14
CA ASP A 59 -3.14 0.13 7.45
C ASP A 59 -1.79 -0.57 7.70
N GLY A 60 -0.80 0.14 8.23
CA GLY A 60 0.58 -0.32 8.45
C GLY A 60 1.00 -0.47 9.92
N CYS A 61 2.31 -0.40 10.17
CA CYS A 61 2.89 -0.26 11.50
C CYS A 61 2.86 1.24 11.90
N PRO A 62 2.65 1.61 13.18
CA PRO A 62 2.75 3.01 13.59
C PRO A 62 4.08 3.61 13.14
N VAL A 63 3.98 4.57 12.22
CA VAL A 63 5.12 5.26 11.63
C VAL A 63 5.67 6.21 12.69
N THR A 64 6.81 5.86 13.27
CA THR A 64 7.59 6.83 14.06
C THR A 64 8.21 7.83 13.09
N ILE A 65 7.62 9.02 13.01
CA ILE A 65 8.26 10.14 12.32
C ILE A 65 9.41 10.61 13.20
N ILE A 66 10.63 10.51 12.65
CA ILE A 66 11.80 11.21 13.16
C ILE A 66 11.72 12.64 12.65
N ALA A 67 10.94 13.47 13.35
CA ALA A 67 10.90 14.91 13.16
C ALA A 67 11.93 15.56 14.09
N GLU A 68 12.57 16.62 13.63
CA GLU A 68 13.28 17.53 14.53
C GLU A 68 12.25 18.24 15.41
N TYR A 69 12.49 18.27 16.73
CA TYR A 69 11.72 19.11 17.65
C TYR A 69 12.23 20.55 17.47
N GLU A 70 11.62 21.33 16.59
CA GLU A 70 11.62 22.80 16.72
C GLU A 70 10.32 23.27 17.38
#